data_AF-A0A1Y0H605-F1
#
_entry.id   AF-A0A1Y0H605-F1
#
_cell.length_a   1.000
_cell.length_b   1.000
_cell.length_c   1.000
_cell.angle_alpha   90.00
_cell.angle_beta   90.00
_cell.angle_gamma   90.00
#
_symmetry.space_group_name_H-M   'P 1'
#
loop_
_entity.id
_entity.type
_entity.pdbx_description
1 polymer ?
#
loop_
_entity_poly.entity_id
_entity_poly.type
_entity_poly.pdbx_seq_one_letter_code
_entity_poly.pdbx_strand_id
1 'polypeptide(L)'
;MKIAKLLVLGGLAVASGILGAQTQERQRITDDAGFVLFFQDVYVEQSNPDEIQADFRGNPLEGESRKQGITFRMQRMQGSIRRTANEELRLKDANLSGNVRVTLGRTTATPAHTLTTELVRVRDEGERTVVTAPQAFTLRGETGTQPYQVTGQGLTALFGALGAEAPPLRQVTVERNARLTMTGNGGSNGMTAGRLVMTPADKIMGVEATGGVVLTRRAENSQSRQNLTVTSPRITARIDTSLRDVDQLREARAPGEVTLRLEFMGNELGKSERTSLLITATGRNLVLNGATRTLTMSQVQTEGLRRAEGKSVFGTLKADTLTITFDEQGEVKSLRMAGGPGTATVNESPQEPASP
;
A
#
# COMPACT_ATOMS: atom_id res chain seq x y z
N MET A 1 -28.44 11.93 40.81
CA MET A 1 -27.34 11.08 40.32
C MET A 1 -27.92 9.75 39.87
N LYS A 2 -27.99 9.49 38.57
CA LYS A 2 -28.38 8.17 38.03
C LYS A 2 -27.09 7.40 37.78
N ILE A 3 -26.91 6.31 38.51
CA ILE A 3 -25.82 5.34 38.34
C ILE A 3 -26.06 4.67 36.98
N ALA A 4 -25.29 5.04 35.96
CA ALA A 4 -25.22 4.25 34.73
C ALA A 4 -24.57 2.92 35.10
N LYS A 5 -25.38 1.85 35.08
CA LYS A 5 -24.95 0.49 35.41
C LYS A 5 -23.80 0.11 34.48
N LEU A 6 -22.60 -0.02 35.02
CA LEU A 6 -21.58 -0.90 34.43
C LEU A 6 -22.17 -2.32 34.50
N LEU A 7 -22.87 -2.72 33.45
CA LEU A 7 -23.44 -4.07 33.32
C LEU A 7 -22.27 -5.03 33.04
N VAL A 8 -21.49 -5.35 34.07
CA VAL A 8 -20.74 -6.62 34.13
C VAL A 8 -21.77 -7.69 34.48
N LEU A 9 -22.69 -7.98 33.55
CA LEU A 9 -23.68 -9.04 33.73
C LEU A 9 -23.05 -10.34 33.23
N GLY A 10 -22.46 -11.11 34.15
CA GLY A 10 -21.92 -12.43 33.85
C GLY A 10 -20.85 -12.92 34.83
N GLY A 11 -21.22 -13.05 36.10
CA GLY A 11 -20.61 -13.88 37.16
C GLY A 11 -19.14 -14.33 37.04
N LEU A 12 -18.29 -13.77 37.91
CA LEU A 12 -17.23 -14.54 38.58
C LEU A 12 -17.91 -15.54 39.53
N ALA A 13 -18.36 -16.67 39.01
CA ALA A 13 -18.78 -17.82 39.79
C ALA A 13 -17.88 -19.00 39.42
N VAL A 14 -16.89 -19.27 40.28
CA VAL A 14 -16.12 -20.51 40.24
C VAL A 14 -17.04 -21.63 40.72
N ALA A 15 -17.69 -22.33 39.79
CA ALA A 15 -18.51 -23.50 40.09
C ALA A 15 -17.87 -24.73 39.44
N SER A 16 -17.27 -25.55 40.31
CA SER A 16 -16.72 -26.86 40.02
C SER A 16 -17.81 -27.85 39.59
N GLY A 17 -17.60 -28.50 38.44
CA GLY A 17 -18.16 -29.80 38.07
C GLY A 17 -19.53 -29.78 37.38
N ILE A 18 -19.54 -30.18 36.10
CA ILE A 18 -20.36 -31.26 35.50
C ILE A 18 -19.97 -31.35 34.00
N LEU A 19 -19.66 -32.57 33.55
CA LEU A 19 -19.32 -32.92 32.17
C LEU A 19 -20.52 -32.70 31.23
N GLY A 20 -20.43 -31.66 30.41
CA GLY A 20 -21.28 -31.37 29.27
C GLY A 20 -20.55 -30.32 28.43
N ALA A 21 -20.66 -30.37 27.11
CA ALA A 21 -20.00 -29.42 26.22
C ALA A 21 -20.49 -27.99 26.52
N GLN A 22 -19.79 -27.28 27.42
CA GLN A 22 -20.05 -25.89 27.74
C GLN A 22 -19.69 -25.06 26.50
N THR A 23 -20.71 -24.59 25.81
CA THR A 23 -20.58 -23.39 24.98
C THR A 23 -20.28 -22.26 25.95
N GLN A 24 -19.00 -21.86 26.08
CA GLN A 24 -18.63 -20.69 26.87
C GLN A 24 -19.47 -19.50 26.36
N GLU A 25 -20.35 -18.97 27.20
CA GLU A 25 -21.14 -17.79 26.85
C GLU A 25 -20.21 -16.62 26.56
N ARG A 26 -20.37 -16.00 25.38
CA ARG A 26 -19.65 -14.77 25.03
C ARG A 26 -20.07 -13.65 25.98
N GLN A 27 -19.16 -13.18 26.81
CA GLN A 27 -19.32 -12.00 27.65
C GLN A 27 -19.17 -10.73 26.81
N ARG A 28 -19.68 -9.59 27.32
CA ARG A 28 -19.52 -8.30 26.64
C ARG A 28 -19.27 -7.12 27.59
N ILE A 29 -18.46 -6.16 27.15
CA ILE A 29 -18.36 -4.81 27.72
C ILE A 29 -18.98 -3.84 26.72
N THR A 30 -19.80 -2.91 27.19
CA THR A 30 -20.48 -1.93 26.34
C THR A 30 -20.84 -0.65 27.09
N ASP A 31 -21.06 0.44 26.35
CA ASP A 31 -21.61 1.70 26.84
C ASP A 31 -22.74 2.22 25.94
N ASP A 32 -23.42 3.29 26.36
CA ASP A 32 -24.48 3.94 25.58
C ASP A 32 -23.93 4.75 24.39
N ALA A 33 -22.63 5.02 24.35
CA ALA A 33 -21.95 5.77 23.30
C ALA A 33 -21.61 4.90 22.07
N GLY A 34 -21.83 3.58 22.15
CA GLY A 34 -21.64 2.63 21.07
C GLY A 34 -20.28 1.94 21.07
N PHE A 35 -19.62 1.84 22.22
CA PHE A 35 -18.54 0.89 22.45
C PHE A 35 -19.12 -0.50 22.72
N VAL A 36 -18.59 -1.53 22.07
CA VAL A 36 -18.92 -2.93 22.33
C VAL A 36 -17.67 -3.80 22.18
N LEU A 37 -17.45 -4.70 23.13
CA LEU A 37 -16.37 -5.68 23.11
C LEU A 37 -16.90 -7.03 23.55
N PHE A 38 -16.90 -8.03 22.66
CA PHE A 38 -17.26 -9.41 22.95
C PHE A 38 -16.02 -10.27 23.22
N PHE A 39 -16.01 -10.99 24.33
CA PHE A 39 -14.89 -11.84 24.77
C PHE A 39 -15.40 -13.14 25.42
N GLN A 40 -14.51 -14.10 25.61
CA GLN A 40 -14.79 -15.37 26.31
C GLN A 40 -14.17 -15.37 27.70
N ASP A 41 -12.90 -14.94 27.80
CA ASP A 41 -12.18 -14.85 29.06
C ASP A 41 -11.55 -13.46 29.22
N VAL A 42 -11.40 -13.01 30.47
CA VAL A 42 -10.72 -11.75 30.81
C VAL A 42 -9.86 -11.93 32.05
N TYR A 43 -8.64 -11.40 32.01
CA TYR A 43 -7.78 -11.23 33.18
C TYR A 43 -7.55 -9.74 33.42
N VAL A 44 -8.04 -9.21 34.54
CA VAL A 44 -7.94 -7.78 34.87
C VAL A 44 -6.70 -7.54 35.72
N GLU A 45 -5.76 -6.75 35.21
CA GLU A 45 -4.54 -6.38 35.92
C GLU A 45 -4.79 -5.19 36.86
N GLN A 46 -5.51 -4.18 36.40
CA GLN A 46 -5.86 -3.00 37.18
C GLN A 46 -7.17 -2.40 36.69
N SER A 47 -8.03 -2.02 37.63
CA SER A 47 -9.25 -1.27 37.35
C SER A 47 -9.26 -0.03 38.24
N ASN A 48 -9.31 1.14 37.62
CA ASN A 48 -9.68 2.38 38.30
C ASN A 48 -10.99 2.90 37.64
N PRO A 49 -11.68 3.90 38.24
CA PRO A 49 -12.96 4.37 37.72
C PRO A 49 -12.94 4.80 36.25
N ASP A 50 -11.77 5.23 35.79
CA ASP A 50 -11.56 5.83 34.47
C ASP A 50 -10.83 4.90 33.49
N GLU A 51 -10.26 3.77 33.92
CA GLU A 51 -9.40 2.92 33.09
C GLU A 51 -9.44 1.46 33.54
N ILE A 52 -9.71 0.57 32.58
CA ILE A 52 -9.69 -0.88 32.72
C ILE A 52 -8.48 -1.41 31.95
N GLN A 53 -7.47 -1.91 32.64
CA GLN A 53 -6.33 -2.60 32.05
C GLN A 53 -6.53 -4.11 32.20
N ALA A 54 -6.63 -4.80 31.06
CA ALA A 54 -6.94 -6.23 31.06
C ALA A 54 -6.38 -6.96 29.82
N ASP A 55 -6.27 -8.28 29.97
CA ASP A 55 -6.01 -9.26 28.92
C ASP A 55 -7.30 -9.99 28.58
N PHE A 56 -7.93 -9.61 27.47
CA PHE A 56 -9.15 -10.22 26.94
C PHE A 56 -8.80 -11.32 25.94
N ARG A 57 -9.55 -12.42 25.97
CA ARG A 57 -9.38 -13.56 25.05
C ARG A 57 -10.72 -13.98 24.46
N GLY A 58 -10.70 -14.47 23.22
CA GLY A 58 -11.85 -15.04 22.56
C GLY A 58 -11.50 -15.74 21.25
N ASN A 59 -12.43 -16.52 20.72
CA ASN A 59 -12.27 -17.18 19.42
C ASN A 59 -13.51 -16.98 18.51
N PRO A 60 -13.60 -15.86 17.78
CA PRO A 60 -12.79 -14.65 17.92
C PRO A 60 -13.34 -13.72 19.01
N LEU A 61 -12.47 -12.84 19.50
CA LEU A 61 -12.83 -11.58 20.13
C LEU A 61 -13.25 -10.58 19.04
N GLU A 62 -14.37 -9.88 19.25
CA GLU A 62 -14.90 -8.88 18.31
C GLU A 62 -15.26 -7.61 19.06
N GLY A 63 -15.03 -6.44 18.47
CA GLY A 63 -15.55 -5.21 19.05
C GLY A 63 -15.51 -4.02 18.11
N GLU A 64 -16.17 -2.97 18.57
CA GLU A 64 -16.43 -1.73 17.87
C GLU A 64 -16.34 -0.57 18.86
N SER A 65 -15.70 0.52 18.45
CA SER A 65 -15.78 1.82 19.09
C SER A 65 -16.37 2.81 18.09
N ARG A 66 -17.69 3.03 18.14
CA ARG A 66 -18.40 3.86 17.15
C ARG A 66 -17.95 5.32 17.12
N LYS A 67 -17.51 5.84 18.26
CA LYS A 67 -17.00 7.21 18.43
C LYS A 67 -15.58 7.37 17.90
N GLN A 68 -14.75 6.35 18.04
CA GLN A 68 -13.40 6.32 17.43
C GLN A 68 -13.42 5.83 15.98
N GLY A 69 -14.55 5.29 15.51
CA GLY A 69 -14.68 4.72 14.18
C GLY A 69 -13.75 3.53 14.00
N ILE A 70 -13.58 2.69 15.02
CA ILE A 70 -12.71 1.50 14.94
C ILE A 70 -13.57 0.24 15.06
N THR A 71 -13.30 -0.73 14.21
CA THR A 71 -13.76 -2.11 14.39
C THR A 71 -12.56 -3.04 14.44
N PHE A 72 -12.59 -4.01 15.34
CA PHE A 72 -11.51 -4.98 15.49
C PHE A 72 -12.06 -6.40 15.65
N ARG A 73 -11.32 -7.36 15.09
CA ARG A 73 -11.53 -8.79 15.26
C ARG A 73 -10.17 -9.44 15.47
N MET A 74 -10.00 -10.20 16.55
CA MET A 74 -8.74 -10.87 16.89
C MET A 74 -8.99 -12.05 17.83
N GLN A 75 -7.94 -12.73 18.31
CA GLN A 75 -8.07 -13.76 19.34
C GLN A 75 -7.79 -13.23 20.75
N ARG A 76 -6.86 -12.27 20.87
CA ARG A 76 -6.43 -11.73 22.16
C ARG A 76 -6.22 -10.22 22.09
N MET A 77 -6.65 -9.50 23.11
CA MET A 77 -6.41 -8.07 23.28
C MET A 77 -5.82 -7.81 24.66
N GLN A 78 -4.59 -7.31 24.71
CA GLN A 78 -3.96 -6.82 25.92
C GLN A 78 -3.83 -5.30 25.83
N GLY A 79 -4.46 -4.56 26.74
CA GLY A 79 -4.42 -3.11 26.69
C GLY A 79 -5.37 -2.45 27.67
N SER A 80 -5.59 -1.15 27.47
CA SER A 80 -6.49 -0.37 28.30
C SER A 80 -7.71 0.16 27.54
N ILE A 81 -8.87 -0.02 28.18
CA ILE A 81 -10.14 0.63 27.83
C ILE A 81 -10.31 1.77 28.82
N ARG A 82 -10.36 3.00 28.33
CA ARG A 82 -10.47 4.19 29.18
C ARG A 82 -11.86 4.80 29.06
N ARG A 83 -12.48 5.10 30.20
CA ARG A 83 -13.66 5.95 30.29
C ARG A 83 -13.22 7.42 30.21
N THR A 84 -13.83 8.16 29.30
CA THR A 84 -13.62 9.61 29.14
C THR A 84 -14.43 10.39 30.17
N ALA A 85 -14.17 11.71 30.28
CA ALA A 85 -14.95 12.60 31.16
C ALA A 85 -16.45 12.62 30.83
N ASN A 86 -16.84 12.21 29.62
CA ASN A 86 -18.24 12.11 29.18
C ASN A 86 -18.81 10.70 29.37
N GLU A 87 -18.18 9.86 30.20
CA GLU A 87 -18.53 8.47 30.47
C GLU A 87 -18.39 7.50 29.27
N GLU A 88 -17.82 7.94 28.14
CA GLU A 88 -17.61 7.11 26.94
C GLU A 88 -16.37 6.22 27.09
N LEU A 89 -16.48 4.93 26.74
CA LEU A 89 -15.37 3.98 26.67
C LEU A 89 -14.61 4.12 25.34
N ARG A 90 -13.28 4.20 25.43
CA ARG A 90 -12.37 4.31 24.29
C ARG A 90 -11.17 3.40 24.43
N LEU A 91 -10.65 2.91 23.31
CA LEU A 91 -9.38 2.21 23.24
C LEU A 91 -8.24 3.23 23.27
N LYS A 92 -7.27 3.12 24.20
CA LYS A 92 -6.18 4.10 24.36
C LYS A 92 -4.82 3.54 23.96
N ASP A 93 -4.53 2.30 24.36
CA ASP A 93 -3.35 1.55 23.96
C ASP A 93 -3.68 0.06 24.00
N ALA A 94 -3.67 -0.59 22.85
CA ALA A 94 -4.05 -1.99 22.76
C ALA A 94 -3.13 -2.77 21.84
N ASN A 95 -2.55 -3.84 22.38
CA ASN A 95 -1.88 -4.90 21.65
C ASN A 95 -2.91 -5.97 21.32
N LEU A 96 -3.19 -6.14 20.04
CA LEU A 96 -4.12 -7.11 19.51
C LEU A 96 -3.32 -8.23 18.85
N SER A 97 -3.67 -9.49 19.09
CA SER A 97 -2.97 -10.65 18.52
C SER A 97 -3.89 -11.81 18.13
N GLY A 98 -3.37 -12.65 17.22
CA GLY A 98 -4.01 -13.85 16.68
C GLY A 98 -5.03 -13.52 15.60
N ASN A 99 -4.60 -13.61 14.33
CA ASN A 99 -5.41 -13.29 13.14
C ASN A 99 -6.17 -11.96 13.25
N VAL A 100 -5.42 -10.89 13.52
CA VAL A 100 -5.99 -9.55 13.74
C VAL A 100 -6.49 -8.94 12.44
N ARG A 101 -7.70 -8.39 12.50
CA ARG A 101 -8.24 -7.44 11.53
C ARG A 101 -8.68 -6.18 12.26
N VAL A 102 -8.07 -5.04 11.92
CA VAL A 102 -8.45 -3.71 12.40
C VAL A 102 -8.94 -2.89 11.23
N THR A 103 -10.12 -2.29 11.34
CA THR A 103 -10.64 -1.30 10.40
C THR A 103 -10.68 0.05 11.10
N LEU A 104 -10.03 1.06 10.53
CA LEU A 104 -10.11 2.46 10.93
C LEU A 104 -11.05 3.19 9.96
N GLY A 105 -12.05 3.86 10.52
CA GLY A 105 -13.27 4.27 9.84
C GLY A 105 -14.40 3.30 10.08
N ARG A 106 -15.63 3.81 10.14
CA ARG A 106 -16.84 2.96 10.08
C ARG A 106 -16.80 2.11 8.81
N THR A 107 -17.39 0.93 8.84
CA THR A 107 -17.43 0.00 7.70
C THR A 107 -18.00 0.62 6.41
N THR A 108 -18.81 1.69 6.56
CA THR A 108 -19.42 2.45 5.47
C THR A 108 -18.72 3.78 5.18
N ALA A 109 -17.69 4.16 5.94
CA ALA A 109 -16.93 5.38 5.70
C ALA A 109 -16.03 5.18 4.47
N THR A 110 -15.92 6.23 3.66
CA THR A 110 -14.99 6.27 2.53
C THR A 110 -14.11 7.50 2.70
N PRO A 111 -12.77 7.35 2.78
CA PRO A 111 -12.03 6.08 2.76
C PRO A 111 -12.23 5.26 4.06
N ALA A 112 -11.92 3.97 4.05
CA ALA A 112 -11.71 3.17 5.27
C ALA A 112 -10.38 2.44 5.15
N HIS A 113 -9.65 2.28 6.26
CA HIS A 113 -8.35 1.63 6.27
C HIS A 113 -8.43 0.30 7.00
N THR A 114 -8.18 -0.81 6.31
CA THR A 114 -8.19 -2.16 6.90
C THR A 114 -6.77 -2.71 6.99
N LEU A 115 -6.34 -3.02 8.21
CA LEU A 115 -5.11 -3.73 8.51
C LEU A 115 -5.41 -5.19 8.88
N THR A 116 -4.66 -6.12 8.29
CA THR A 116 -4.66 -7.54 8.66
C THR A 116 -3.24 -7.98 8.99
N THR A 117 -3.05 -8.62 10.16
CA THR A 117 -1.75 -9.08 10.65
C THR A 117 -1.93 -10.04 11.83
N GLU A 118 -0.86 -10.71 12.28
CA GLU A 118 -0.90 -11.53 13.49
C GLU A 118 -0.78 -10.73 14.79
N LEU A 119 -0.13 -9.55 14.73
CA LEU A 119 0.12 -8.71 15.90
C LEU A 119 0.10 -7.24 15.50
N VAL A 120 -0.69 -6.43 16.20
CA VAL A 120 -0.74 -4.98 16.02
C VAL A 120 -0.87 -4.28 17.35
N ARG A 121 -0.25 -3.11 17.47
CA ARG A 121 -0.51 -2.15 18.53
C ARG A 121 -1.20 -0.92 17.96
N VAL A 122 -2.30 -0.51 18.58
CA VAL A 122 -3.05 0.70 18.24
C VAL A 122 -2.96 1.67 19.41
N ARG A 123 -2.44 2.88 19.16
CA ARG A 123 -2.32 3.96 20.14
C ARG A 123 -3.10 5.18 19.68
N ASP A 124 -4.10 5.58 20.47
CA ASP A 124 -4.84 6.82 20.29
C ASP A 124 -4.18 7.92 21.14
N GLU A 125 -3.47 8.85 20.48
CA GLU A 125 -2.81 9.97 21.14
C GLU A 125 -3.68 11.25 21.12
N GLY A 126 -4.98 11.12 20.81
CA GLY A 126 -5.93 12.21 20.70
C GLY A 126 -5.88 12.88 19.33
N GLU A 127 -4.81 13.62 19.05
CA GLU A 127 -4.63 14.36 17.79
C GLU A 127 -4.21 13.48 16.61
N ARG A 128 -3.70 12.28 16.91
CA ARG A 128 -3.23 11.31 15.93
C ARG A 128 -3.37 9.90 16.46
N THR A 129 -3.42 8.95 15.55
CA THR A 129 -3.40 7.53 15.87
C THR A 129 -2.21 6.84 15.24
N VAL A 130 -1.51 6.06 16.05
CA VAL A 130 -0.32 5.31 15.63
C VAL A 130 -0.66 3.83 15.64
N VAL A 131 -0.55 3.19 14.48
CA VAL A 131 -0.74 1.76 14.32
C VAL A 131 0.57 1.10 13.93
N THR A 132 1.06 0.18 14.74
CA THR A 132 2.32 -0.53 14.48
C THR A 132 2.08 -2.03 14.40
N ALA A 133 2.57 -2.68 13.34
CA ALA A 133 2.57 -4.14 13.21
C ALA A 133 4.02 -4.61 13.00
N PRO A 134 4.62 -5.36 13.95
CA PRO A 134 6.04 -5.75 13.85
C PRO A 134 6.28 -6.99 12.97
N GLN A 135 5.23 -7.58 12.42
CA GLN A 135 5.26 -8.82 11.63
C GLN A 135 4.66 -8.61 10.23
N ALA A 136 4.48 -9.71 9.49
CA ALA A 136 3.80 -9.70 8.21
C ALA A 136 2.41 -9.04 8.31
N PHE A 137 2.11 -8.15 7.37
CA PHE A 137 0.85 -7.43 7.37
C PHE A 137 0.34 -7.16 5.95
N THR A 138 -0.95 -6.86 5.87
CA THR A 138 -1.59 -6.24 4.71
C THR A 138 -2.41 -5.05 5.17
N LEU A 139 -2.08 -3.85 4.70
CA LEU A 139 -2.86 -2.64 4.89
C LEU A 139 -3.53 -2.27 3.57
N ARG A 140 -4.85 -2.10 3.60
CA ARG A 140 -5.66 -1.64 2.46
C ARG A 140 -6.38 -0.37 2.83
N GLY A 141 -6.63 0.49 1.87
CA GLY A 141 -7.51 1.64 2.04
C GLY A 141 -7.65 2.42 0.76
N GLU A 142 -8.20 3.62 0.86
CA GLU A 142 -8.28 4.55 -0.25
C GLU A 142 -7.59 5.87 0.12
N THR A 143 -6.89 6.45 -0.86
CA THR A 143 -6.32 7.79 -0.78
C THR A 143 -6.90 8.57 -1.95
N GLY A 144 -7.58 9.69 -1.71
CA GLY A 144 -8.36 10.35 -2.75
C GLY A 144 -9.44 9.42 -3.30
N THR A 145 -9.38 9.10 -4.58
CA THR A 145 -10.27 8.11 -5.22
C THR A 145 -9.61 6.75 -5.45
N GLN A 146 -8.32 6.60 -5.09
CA GLN A 146 -7.53 5.41 -5.44
C GLN A 146 -7.43 4.41 -4.30
N PRO A 147 -7.80 3.13 -4.55
CA PRO A 147 -7.48 2.07 -3.62
C PRO A 147 -5.98 1.80 -3.64
N TYR A 148 -5.42 1.61 -2.44
CA TYR A 148 -4.05 1.19 -2.26
C TYR A 148 -4.00 -0.10 -1.43
N GLN A 149 -2.99 -0.92 -1.70
CA GLN A 149 -2.62 -2.04 -0.86
C GLN A 149 -1.13 -1.98 -0.57
N VAL A 150 -0.78 -2.15 0.69
CA VAL A 150 0.59 -2.16 1.19
C VAL A 150 0.83 -3.42 2.01
N THR A 151 1.94 -4.10 1.76
CA THR A 151 2.36 -5.30 2.49
C THR A 151 3.84 -5.19 2.88
N GLY A 152 4.25 -5.90 3.93
CA GLY A 152 5.65 -5.96 4.38
C GLY A 152 5.76 -6.78 5.67
N GLN A 153 6.89 -6.69 6.36
CA GLN A 153 7.14 -7.39 7.64
C GLN A 153 7.42 -6.43 8.80
N GLY A 154 6.95 -5.19 8.67
CA GLY A 154 7.05 -4.14 9.68
C GLY A 154 6.27 -2.93 9.19
N LEU A 155 5.32 -2.46 10.00
CA LEU A 155 4.45 -1.33 9.70
C LEU A 155 4.51 -0.33 10.83
N THR A 156 4.62 0.94 10.47
CA THR A 156 4.18 2.07 11.30
C THR A 156 3.31 2.97 10.44
N ALA A 157 2.01 3.00 10.72
CA ALA A 157 1.05 3.89 10.06
C ALA A 157 0.61 4.98 11.03
N LEU A 158 0.63 6.22 10.53
CA LEU A 158 0.19 7.42 11.23
C LEU A 158 -1.10 7.92 10.57
N PHE A 159 -2.14 8.05 11.38
CA PHE A 159 -3.42 8.59 11.01
C PHE A 159 -3.70 9.88 11.79
N GLY A 160 -4.64 10.69 11.31
CA GLY A 160 -5.21 11.79 12.09
C GLY A 160 -5.96 11.32 13.35
N ALA A 161 -6.60 12.28 14.02
CA ALA A 161 -7.46 12.01 15.16
C ALA A 161 -8.57 11.01 14.79
N LEU A 162 -8.86 10.08 15.70
CA LEU A 162 -9.98 9.15 15.55
C LEU A 162 -11.29 9.88 15.76
N GLY A 163 -12.32 9.46 15.02
CA GLY A 163 -13.64 10.05 15.07
C GLY A 163 -14.69 9.15 14.43
N ALA A 164 -15.88 9.69 14.18
CA ALA A 164 -16.94 8.93 13.51
C ALA A 164 -16.60 8.58 12.04
N GLU A 165 -15.72 9.36 11.43
CA GLU A 165 -15.19 9.14 10.08
C GLU A 165 -13.83 8.44 10.12
N ALA A 166 -13.37 7.93 8.98
CA ALA A 166 -12.03 7.37 8.92
C ALA A 166 -10.98 8.47 9.13
N PRO A 167 -10.02 8.25 10.02
CA PRO A 167 -8.97 9.23 10.24
C PRO A 167 -8.11 9.32 8.96
N PRO A 168 -7.74 10.53 8.50
CA PRO A 168 -6.94 10.67 7.29
C PRO A 168 -5.58 10.02 7.50
N LEU A 169 -5.14 9.22 6.52
CA LEU A 169 -3.80 8.65 6.50
C LEU A 169 -2.76 9.76 6.29
N ARG A 170 -1.82 9.92 7.22
CA ARG A 170 -0.76 10.93 7.16
C ARG A 170 0.56 10.36 6.67
N GLN A 171 0.91 9.15 7.12
CA GLN A 171 2.15 8.49 6.73
C GLN A 171 2.06 6.99 6.92
N VAL A 172 2.70 6.22 6.05
CA VAL A 172 2.93 4.78 6.23
C VAL A 172 4.41 4.51 6.05
N THR A 173 5.05 3.91 7.04
CA THR A 173 6.41 3.38 6.93
C THR A 173 6.34 1.87 6.95
N VAL A 174 6.98 1.25 5.97
CA VAL A 174 7.03 -0.19 5.78
C VAL A 174 8.47 -0.65 5.72
N GLU A 175 8.77 -1.70 6.45
CA GLU A 175 10.08 -2.31 6.50
C GLU A 175 10.00 -3.77 6.05
N ARG A 176 11.10 -4.24 5.43
CA ARG A 176 11.37 -5.61 5.00
C ARG A 176 10.31 -6.15 4.03
N ASN A 177 10.72 -6.32 2.78
CA ASN A 177 9.85 -6.80 1.70
C ASN A 177 8.62 -5.90 1.51
N ALA A 178 8.84 -4.59 1.60
CA ALA A 178 7.79 -3.60 1.40
C ALA A 178 7.26 -3.68 -0.03
N ARG A 179 5.94 -3.75 -0.18
CA ARG A 179 5.26 -3.71 -1.47
C ARG A 179 4.06 -2.80 -1.40
N LEU A 180 4.01 -1.84 -2.30
CA LEU A 180 2.86 -0.97 -2.58
C LEU A 180 2.27 -1.38 -3.93
N THR A 181 0.94 -1.46 -3.99
CA THR A 181 0.18 -1.56 -5.22
C THR A 181 -0.96 -0.55 -5.18
N MET A 182 -1.15 0.18 -6.27
CA MET A 182 -2.31 1.02 -6.53
C MET A 182 -2.90 0.61 -7.87
N THR A 183 -4.20 0.39 -7.91
CA THR A 183 -4.89 -0.08 -9.12
C THR A 183 -6.02 0.89 -9.45
N GLY A 184 -5.95 1.48 -10.65
CA GLY A 184 -7.04 2.24 -11.26
C GLY A 184 -7.63 1.50 -12.46
N ASN A 185 -8.62 2.10 -13.11
CA ASN A 185 -9.23 1.53 -14.31
C ASN A 185 -8.27 1.61 -15.53
N GLY A 186 -7.44 2.65 -15.58
CA GLY A 186 -6.47 2.85 -16.68
C GLY A 186 -5.13 2.12 -16.50
N GLY A 187 -4.94 1.38 -15.40
CA GLY A 187 -3.68 0.69 -15.12
C GLY A 187 -3.36 0.52 -13.64
N SER A 188 -2.09 0.19 -13.35
CA SER A 188 -1.61 0.03 -11.99
C SER A 188 -0.19 0.57 -11.79
N ASN A 189 0.07 1.08 -10.59
CA ASN A 189 1.39 1.47 -10.15
C ASN A 189 1.80 0.57 -8.98
N GLY A 190 3.00 0.05 -9.03
CA GLY A 190 3.57 -0.84 -8.03
C GLY A 190 4.96 -0.40 -7.61
N MET A 191 5.31 -0.67 -6.37
CA MET A 191 6.67 -0.47 -5.89
C MET A 191 7.03 -1.56 -4.89
N THR A 192 8.17 -2.22 -5.08
CA THR A 192 8.75 -3.16 -4.11
C THR A 192 10.10 -2.66 -3.64
N ALA A 193 10.41 -2.77 -2.34
CA ALA A 193 11.68 -2.31 -1.78
C ALA A 193 11.97 -2.97 -0.42
N GLY A 194 13.21 -2.84 0.06
CA GLY A 194 13.57 -3.17 1.44
C GLY A 194 12.85 -2.28 2.46
N ARG A 195 12.65 -1.00 2.15
CA ARG A 195 11.88 -0.04 2.96
C ARG A 195 11.10 0.91 2.06
N LEU A 196 9.90 1.29 2.49
CA LEU A 196 9.01 2.21 1.77
C LEU A 196 8.33 3.17 2.75
N VAL A 197 8.26 4.44 2.38
CA VAL A 197 7.53 5.49 3.11
C VAL A 197 6.50 6.11 2.16
N MET A 198 5.23 6.10 2.54
CA MET A 198 4.16 6.79 1.84
C MET A 198 3.72 7.99 2.66
N THR A 199 3.53 9.12 1.99
CA THR A 199 3.02 10.36 2.58
C THR A 199 1.91 10.90 1.68
N PRO A 200 0.64 10.58 1.99
CA PRO A 200 -0.50 11.20 1.32
C PRO A 200 -0.54 12.72 1.59
N ALA A 201 -0.80 13.50 0.56
CA ALA A 201 -1.03 14.94 0.64
C ALA A 201 -2.09 15.33 -0.40
N ASP A 202 -3.29 15.65 0.07
CA ASP A 202 -4.47 15.95 -0.75
C ASP A 202 -4.77 14.86 -1.81
N LYS A 203 -4.40 15.15 -3.06
CA LYS A 203 -4.61 14.34 -4.27
C LYS A 203 -3.32 13.72 -4.80
N ILE A 204 -2.22 13.83 -4.05
CA ILE A 204 -0.93 13.29 -4.43
C ILE A 204 -0.43 12.41 -3.28
N MET A 205 0.03 11.21 -3.62
CA MET A 205 0.77 10.37 -2.71
C MET A 205 2.25 10.43 -3.04
N GLY A 206 3.04 10.97 -2.12
CA GLY A 206 4.49 10.85 -2.16
C GLY A 206 4.91 9.46 -1.71
N VAL A 207 5.86 8.84 -2.41
CA VAL A 207 6.43 7.55 -2.05
C VAL A 207 7.95 7.63 -2.11
N GLU A 208 8.62 7.27 -1.03
CA GLU A 208 10.08 7.09 -1.00
C GLU A 208 10.41 5.64 -0.69
N ALA A 209 11.24 5.02 -1.51
CA ALA A 209 11.65 3.64 -1.33
C ALA A 209 13.17 3.47 -1.43
N THR A 210 13.70 2.53 -0.65
CA THR A 210 15.14 2.26 -0.53
C THR A 210 15.42 0.78 -0.32
N GLY A 211 16.62 0.33 -0.69
CA GLY A 211 17.10 -1.04 -0.44
C GLY A 211 16.69 -2.00 -1.55
N GLY A 212 17.09 -1.69 -2.79
CA GLY A 212 16.77 -2.49 -3.98
C GLY A 212 15.32 -2.30 -4.40
N VAL A 213 15.03 -1.13 -4.99
CA VAL A 213 13.67 -0.75 -5.38
C VAL A 213 13.38 -1.24 -6.78
N VAL A 214 12.17 -1.77 -6.98
CA VAL A 214 11.57 -1.98 -8.30
C VAL A 214 10.26 -1.21 -8.35
N LEU A 215 10.20 -0.17 -9.18
CA LEU A 215 8.98 0.54 -9.54
C LEU A 215 8.40 -0.12 -10.79
N THR A 216 7.11 -0.39 -10.78
CA THR A 216 6.37 -0.84 -11.95
C THR A 216 5.21 0.11 -12.24
N ARG A 217 4.99 0.39 -13.52
CA ARG A 217 3.82 1.12 -14.02
C ARG A 217 3.27 0.32 -15.19
N ARG A 218 2.00 -0.09 -15.08
CA ARG A 218 1.25 -0.71 -16.16
C ARG A 218 0.16 0.26 -16.57
N ALA A 219 0.13 0.62 -17.85
CA ALA A 219 -0.98 1.34 -18.45
C ALA A 219 -1.60 0.44 -19.52
N GLU A 220 -2.93 0.35 -19.56
CA GLU A 220 -3.63 -0.52 -20.50
C GLU A 220 -4.96 0.11 -20.89
N ASN A 221 -5.25 0.09 -22.19
CA ASN A 221 -6.53 0.49 -22.75
C ASN A 221 -6.93 -0.49 -23.86
N SER A 222 -8.03 -0.23 -24.56
CA SER A 222 -8.56 -1.12 -25.60
C SER A 222 -7.64 -1.30 -26.81
N GLN A 223 -6.64 -0.43 -26.99
CA GLN A 223 -5.78 -0.38 -28.18
C GLN A 223 -4.30 -0.62 -27.88
N SER A 224 -3.88 -0.47 -26.63
CA SER A 224 -2.47 -0.49 -26.24
C SER A 224 -2.26 -1.04 -24.82
N ARG A 225 -1.08 -1.62 -24.61
CA ARG A 225 -0.57 -2.00 -23.30
C ARG A 225 0.88 -1.56 -23.18
N GLN A 226 1.19 -0.96 -22.04
CA GLN A 226 2.52 -0.51 -21.67
C GLN A 226 2.90 -1.05 -20.29
N ASN A 227 4.10 -1.62 -20.18
CA ASN A 227 4.72 -1.94 -18.90
C ASN A 227 6.06 -1.20 -18.81
N LEU A 228 6.20 -0.37 -17.77
CA LEU A 228 7.43 0.30 -17.39
C LEU A 228 7.93 -0.33 -16.09
N THR A 229 9.18 -0.78 -16.07
CA THR A 229 9.86 -1.27 -14.88
C THR A 229 11.14 -0.49 -14.68
N VAL A 230 11.35 0.05 -13.48
CA VAL A 230 12.56 0.79 -13.10
C VAL A 230 13.14 0.15 -11.85
N THR A 231 14.40 -0.29 -11.92
CA THR A 231 15.14 -0.86 -10.80
C THR A 231 16.26 0.09 -10.40
N SER A 232 16.36 0.41 -9.10
CA SER A 232 17.40 1.30 -8.56
C SER A 232 17.56 1.13 -7.04
N PRO A 233 18.70 1.47 -6.42
CA PRO A 233 18.84 1.42 -4.97
C PRO A 233 17.84 2.29 -4.19
N ARG A 234 17.38 3.41 -4.79
CA ARG A 234 16.40 4.34 -4.22
C ARG A 234 15.50 4.91 -5.32
N ILE A 235 14.21 5.04 -5.05
CA ILE A 235 13.26 5.76 -5.92
C ILE A 235 12.38 6.66 -5.05
N THR A 236 12.14 7.88 -5.53
CA THR A 236 11.06 8.75 -5.03
C THR A 236 10.02 8.93 -6.12
N ALA A 237 8.74 8.78 -5.79
CA ALA A 237 7.64 8.92 -6.75
C ALA A 237 6.53 9.83 -6.21
N ARG A 238 5.81 10.49 -7.12
CA ARG A 238 4.58 11.21 -6.84
C ARG A 238 3.47 10.60 -7.68
N ILE A 239 2.43 10.10 -7.01
CA ILE A 239 1.30 9.42 -7.65
C ILE A 239 0.04 10.26 -7.44
N ASP A 240 -0.64 10.62 -8.52
CA ASP A 240 -1.93 11.32 -8.47
C ASP A 240 -3.05 10.35 -8.10
N THR A 241 -3.71 10.64 -6.99
CA THR A 241 -4.76 9.80 -6.41
C THR A 241 -6.16 10.32 -6.72
N SER A 242 -6.30 11.39 -7.49
CA SER A 242 -7.58 11.97 -7.86
C SER A 242 -8.19 11.45 -9.16
N LEU A 243 -7.41 10.72 -9.97
CA LEU A 243 -7.82 10.24 -11.29
C LEU A 243 -7.87 8.70 -11.32
N ARG A 244 -9.03 8.13 -11.67
CA ARG A 244 -9.20 6.66 -11.81
C ARG A 244 -8.82 6.10 -13.17
N ASP A 245 -8.93 6.91 -14.23
CA ASP A 245 -8.93 6.41 -15.60
C ASP A 245 -7.68 6.83 -16.41
N VAL A 246 -6.75 7.56 -15.79
CA VAL A 246 -5.54 8.08 -16.46
C VAL A 246 -4.30 7.62 -15.71
N ASP A 247 -3.16 7.59 -16.39
CA ASP A 247 -1.86 7.38 -15.76
C ASP A 247 -1.67 8.30 -14.53
N GLN A 248 -1.36 7.66 -13.42
CA GLN A 248 -1.30 8.28 -12.10
C GLN A 248 0.14 8.69 -11.74
N LEU A 249 1.16 8.17 -12.42
CA LEU A 249 2.54 8.49 -12.07
C LEU A 249 2.92 9.88 -12.59
N ARG A 250 2.90 10.88 -11.70
CA ARG A 250 3.24 12.27 -12.02
C ARG A 250 4.73 12.52 -12.07
N GLU A 251 5.47 11.83 -11.21
CA GLU A 251 6.91 12.00 -11.14
C GLU A 251 7.55 10.72 -10.60
N ALA A 252 8.70 10.34 -11.13
CA ALA A 252 9.58 9.37 -10.49
C ALA A 252 11.04 9.80 -10.66
N ARG A 253 11.82 9.72 -9.59
CA ARG A 253 13.26 9.98 -9.61
C ARG A 253 13.99 8.79 -9.03
N ALA A 254 14.99 8.31 -9.76
CA ALA A 254 15.88 7.25 -9.32
C ALA A 254 17.33 7.76 -9.44
N PRO A 255 17.88 8.39 -8.39
CA PRO A 255 19.25 8.87 -8.40
C PRO A 255 20.26 7.71 -8.36
N GLY A 256 21.42 7.89 -8.98
CA GLY A 256 22.44 6.84 -9.04
C GLY A 256 22.14 5.83 -10.14
N GLU A 257 22.57 4.58 -9.97
CA GLU A 257 22.44 3.53 -10.98
C GLU A 257 20.97 3.10 -11.16
N VAL A 258 20.59 2.88 -12.42
CA VAL A 258 19.22 2.55 -12.81
C VAL A 258 19.22 1.54 -13.95
N THR A 259 18.33 0.55 -13.83
CA THR A 259 17.91 -0.29 -14.96
C THR A 259 16.46 0.03 -15.31
N LEU A 260 16.20 0.31 -16.57
CA LEU A 260 14.91 0.60 -17.15
C LEU A 260 14.53 -0.55 -18.10
N ARG A 261 13.29 -1.01 -18.00
CA ARG A 261 12.66 -1.87 -19.01
C ARG A 261 11.32 -1.27 -19.40
N LEU A 262 11.12 -1.03 -20.70
CA LEU A 262 9.89 -0.52 -21.26
C LEU A 262 9.38 -1.51 -22.32
N GLU A 263 8.20 -2.05 -22.07
CA GLU A 263 7.47 -2.89 -22.99
C GLU A 263 6.24 -2.11 -23.47
N PHE A 264 6.04 -2.08 -24.78
CA PHE A 264 4.87 -1.52 -25.41
C PHE A 264 4.33 -2.49 -26.46
N MET A 265 3.02 -2.64 -26.48
CA MET A 265 2.27 -3.36 -27.50
C MET A 265 1.06 -2.52 -27.88
N GLY A 266 0.91 -2.16 -29.14
CA GLY A 266 -0.22 -1.37 -29.61
C GLY A 266 -0.37 -1.42 -31.13
N ASN A 267 -1.44 -0.82 -31.65
CA ASN A 267 -1.63 -0.66 -33.09
C ASN A 267 -1.00 0.67 -33.54
N GLU A 268 -0.30 0.70 -34.68
CA GLU A 268 0.03 1.99 -35.29
C GLU A 268 -1.26 2.72 -35.69
N LEU A 269 -1.35 4.03 -35.42
CA LEU A 269 -2.48 4.86 -35.83
C LEU A 269 -2.75 4.68 -37.34
N GLY A 270 -3.93 4.14 -37.67
CA GLY A 270 -4.35 3.91 -39.06
C GLY A 270 -3.87 2.59 -39.69
N LYS A 271 -3.20 1.70 -38.94
CA LYS A 271 -2.83 0.35 -39.40
C LYS A 271 -3.39 -0.73 -38.48
N SER A 272 -3.78 -1.85 -39.07
CA SER A 272 -4.23 -3.06 -38.36
C SER A 272 -3.09 -3.87 -37.73
N GLU A 273 -1.84 -3.48 -37.96
CA GLU A 273 -0.67 -4.20 -37.49
C GLU A 273 -0.29 -3.81 -36.05
N ARG A 274 -0.15 -4.84 -35.21
CA ARG A 274 0.35 -4.70 -33.85
C ARG A 274 1.86 -4.48 -33.88
N THR A 275 2.29 -3.31 -33.43
CA THR A 275 3.69 -3.01 -33.17
C THR A 275 4.03 -3.38 -31.74
N SER A 276 5.16 -4.06 -31.55
CA SER A 276 5.74 -4.27 -30.22
C SER A 276 7.12 -3.64 -30.12
N LEU A 277 7.36 -2.96 -29.01
CA LEU A 277 8.62 -2.32 -28.68
C LEU A 277 9.06 -2.79 -27.30
N LEU A 278 10.26 -3.34 -27.22
CA LEU A 278 10.94 -3.63 -25.97
C LEU A 278 12.23 -2.82 -25.94
N ILE A 279 12.40 -2.01 -24.91
CA ILE A 279 13.63 -1.27 -24.64
C ILE A 279 14.12 -1.69 -23.26
N THR A 280 15.36 -2.14 -23.17
CA THR A 280 16.08 -2.28 -21.91
C THR A 280 17.22 -1.27 -21.90
N ALA A 281 17.38 -0.54 -20.80
CA ALA A 281 18.43 0.46 -20.67
C ALA A 281 19.06 0.39 -19.29
N THR A 282 20.38 0.45 -19.22
CA THR A 282 21.13 0.68 -17.98
C THR A 282 21.74 2.06 -18.03
N GLY A 283 21.78 2.76 -16.91
CA GLY A 283 22.38 4.09 -16.84
C GLY A 283 22.27 4.69 -15.46
N ARG A 284 22.18 6.02 -15.40
CA ARG A 284 22.14 6.77 -14.14
C ARG A 284 21.09 7.85 -14.13
N ASN A 285 20.62 8.20 -12.93
CA ASN A 285 19.79 9.38 -12.65
C ASN A 285 18.55 9.43 -13.54
N LEU A 286 17.61 8.51 -13.34
CA LEU A 286 16.34 8.54 -14.04
C LEU A 286 15.43 9.63 -13.47
N VAL A 287 14.81 10.39 -14.36
CA VAL A 287 13.73 11.33 -14.03
C VAL A 287 12.57 11.09 -15.00
N LEU A 288 11.42 10.72 -14.48
CA LEU A 288 10.15 10.75 -15.18
C LEU A 288 9.39 11.99 -14.72
N ASN A 289 9.01 12.83 -15.67
CA ASN A 289 8.18 14.02 -15.45
C ASN A 289 6.87 13.84 -16.22
N GLY A 290 5.78 13.65 -15.50
CA GLY A 290 4.45 13.44 -16.06
C GLY A 290 3.80 14.71 -16.63
N ALA A 291 4.27 15.90 -16.28
CA ALA A 291 3.77 17.16 -16.86
C ALA A 291 4.28 17.33 -18.29
N THR A 292 5.56 17.05 -18.53
CA THR A 292 6.16 17.04 -19.88
C THR A 292 6.04 15.68 -20.57
N ARG A 293 5.60 14.65 -19.84
CA ARG A 293 5.56 13.25 -20.26
C ARG A 293 6.89 12.76 -20.80
N THR A 294 7.96 13.11 -20.12
CA THR A 294 9.32 12.74 -20.51
C THR A 294 9.97 11.87 -19.45
N LEU A 295 10.63 10.80 -19.89
CA LEU A 295 11.58 10.04 -19.09
C LEU A 295 12.99 10.33 -19.61
N THR A 296 13.87 10.77 -18.72
CA THR A 296 15.27 11.04 -19.02
C THR A 296 16.18 10.18 -18.17
N MET A 297 17.28 9.69 -18.74
CA MET A 297 18.37 8.99 -18.06
C MET A 297 19.71 9.48 -18.60
N SER A 298 20.76 9.40 -17.79
CA SER A 298 22.14 9.78 -18.14
C SER A 298 23.07 8.57 -18.24
N GLN A 299 24.16 8.67 -18.99
CA GLN A 299 25.18 7.62 -19.18
C GLN A 299 24.57 6.27 -19.52
N VAL A 300 23.81 6.22 -20.61
CA VAL A 300 22.89 5.13 -20.91
C VAL A 300 23.49 4.15 -21.91
N GLN A 301 23.33 2.87 -21.62
CA GLN A 301 23.46 1.79 -22.59
C GLN A 301 22.08 1.18 -22.82
N THR A 302 21.61 1.14 -24.07
CA THR A 302 20.31 0.58 -24.44
C THR A 302 20.45 -0.64 -25.31
N GLU A 303 19.54 -1.59 -25.12
CA GLU A 303 19.29 -2.73 -25.99
C GLU A 303 17.80 -2.72 -26.36
N GLY A 304 17.49 -2.81 -27.65
CA GLY A 304 16.13 -2.59 -28.15
C GLY A 304 15.70 -3.67 -29.13
N LEU A 305 14.46 -4.12 -29.00
CA LEU A 305 13.82 -4.99 -29.97
C LEU A 305 12.50 -4.32 -30.41
N ARG A 306 12.46 -3.82 -31.63
CA ARG A 306 11.21 -3.41 -32.30
C ARG A 306 10.82 -4.54 -33.25
N ARG A 307 9.73 -5.24 -32.99
CA ARG A 307 9.14 -6.17 -33.97
C ARG A 307 8.04 -5.44 -34.71
N ALA A 308 8.40 -4.90 -35.87
CA ALA A 308 7.50 -4.83 -37.02
C ALA A 308 8.00 -5.93 -37.97
N GLU A 309 7.17 -6.93 -38.28
CA GLU A 309 7.51 -7.98 -39.28
C GLU A 309 8.77 -8.84 -39.00
N GLY A 310 9.02 -9.22 -37.73
CA GLY A 310 10.01 -10.27 -37.42
C GLY A 310 11.49 -9.89 -37.55
N LYS A 311 11.84 -8.64 -37.83
CA LYS A 311 13.25 -8.17 -37.84
C LYS A 311 13.58 -7.40 -36.57
N SER A 312 14.68 -7.78 -35.90
CA SER A 312 15.27 -7.04 -34.78
C SER A 312 16.14 -5.91 -35.35
N VAL A 313 15.94 -4.64 -34.94
CA VAL A 313 16.60 -3.50 -35.62
C VAL A 313 17.47 -2.62 -34.70
N PHE A 314 17.66 -2.94 -33.42
CA PHE A 314 18.57 -2.15 -32.58
C PHE A 314 19.56 -3.04 -31.81
N GLY A 315 20.84 -2.96 -32.17
CA GLY A 315 21.91 -3.49 -31.32
C GLY A 315 22.12 -2.64 -30.07
N THR A 316 23.26 -2.85 -29.42
CA THR A 316 23.62 -2.10 -28.21
C THR A 316 24.04 -0.67 -28.58
N LEU A 317 23.39 0.33 -28.00
CA LEU A 317 23.68 1.76 -28.22
C LEU A 317 24.15 2.39 -26.91
N LYS A 318 25.17 3.27 -26.98
CA LYS A 318 25.66 4.06 -25.84
C LYS A 318 25.47 5.55 -26.11
N ALA A 319 25.04 6.30 -25.11
CA ALA A 319 24.84 7.75 -25.20
C ALA A 319 24.96 8.42 -23.81
N ASP A 320 25.30 9.71 -23.78
CA ASP A 320 25.31 10.48 -22.52
C ASP A 320 23.90 10.66 -21.96
N THR A 321 22.87 10.71 -22.80
CA THR A 321 21.48 10.93 -22.39
C THR A 321 20.51 10.14 -23.25
N LEU A 322 19.54 9.49 -22.61
CA LEU A 322 18.32 8.95 -23.21
C LEU A 322 17.14 9.83 -22.80
N THR A 323 16.29 10.20 -23.78
CA THR A 323 15.01 10.86 -23.55
C THR A 323 13.91 10.09 -24.28
N ILE A 324 12.89 9.68 -23.53
CA ILE A 324 11.67 9.06 -24.06
C ILE A 324 10.53 10.04 -23.80
N THR A 325 9.77 10.39 -24.83
CA THR A 325 8.58 11.24 -24.73
C THR A 325 7.34 10.39 -24.95
N PHE A 326 6.36 10.53 -24.07
CA PHE A 326 5.07 9.86 -24.17
C PHE A 326 3.97 10.81 -24.65
N ASP A 327 2.94 10.27 -25.31
CA ASP A 327 1.73 11.02 -25.67
C ASP A 327 0.69 11.08 -24.54
N GLU A 328 -0.54 11.53 -24.83
CA GLU A 328 -1.63 11.63 -23.86
C GLU A 328 -2.11 10.28 -23.33
N GLN A 329 -1.99 9.25 -24.15
CA GLN A 329 -2.38 7.88 -23.88
C GLN A 329 -1.24 7.10 -23.20
N GLY A 330 -0.05 7.69 -23.09
CA GLY A 330 1.14 7.09 -22.52
C GLY A 330 1.98 6.30 -23.52
N GLU A 331 1.65 6.33 -24.81
CA GLU A 331 2.42 5.66 -25.85
C GLU A 331 3.75 6.36 -26.12
N VAL A 332 4.74 5.62 -26.60
CA VAL A 332 6.06 6.18 -26.92
C VAL A 332 5.96 7.00 -28.20
N LYS A 333 5.95 8.33 -28.06
CA LYS A 333 5.92 9.27 -29.18
C LYS A 333 7.30 9.43 -29.83
N SER A 334 8.36 9.51 -29.02
CA SER A 334 9.73 9.66 -29.53
C SER A 334 10.76 9.11 -28.55
N LEU A 335 11.83 8.53 -29.11
CA LEU A 335 13.03 8.16 -28.37
C LEU A 335 14.20 8.93 -28.96
N ARG A 336 14.94 9.66 -28.13
CA ARG A 336 16.12 10.44 -28.51
C ARG A 336 17.30 10.05 -27.64
N MET A 337 18.43 9.78 -28.26
CA MET A 337 19.72 9.62 -27.60
C MET A 337 20.64 10.77 -28.01
N ALA A 338 21.41 11.31 -27.07
CA ALA A 338 22.31 12.42 -27.31
C ALA A 338 23.61 12.28 -26.50
N GLY A 339 24.69 12.87 -27.01
CA GLY A 339 26.02 12.84 -26.41
C GLY A 339 26.85 11.60 -26.77
N GLY A 340 28.15 11.64 -26.44
CA GLY A 340 29.16 10.68 -26.89
C GLY A 340 29.37 9.50 -25.92
N PRO A 341 30.18 8.48 -26.30
CA PRO A 341 30.92 8.32 -27.54
C PRO A 341 30.07 7.56 -28.57
N GLY A 342 29.87 8.13 -29.77
CA GLY A 342 29.06 7.53 -30.84
C GLY A 342 29.53 6.14 -31.27
N THR A 343 29.13 5.11 -30.53
CA THR A 343 29.38 3.70 -30.81
C THR A 343 28.05 2.98 -30.71
N ALA A 344 27.47 2.71 -31.88
CA ALA A 344 26.35 1.80 -32.05
C ALA A 344 26.92 0.45 -32.47
N THR A 345 26.83 -0.57 -31.63
CA THR A 345 27.24 -1.93 -32.01
C THR A 345 25.97 -2.69 -32.41
N VAL A 346 25.72 -2.83 -33.72
CA VAL A 346 24.64 -3.68 -34.22
C VAL A 346 25.09 -5.13 -34.12
N ASN A 347 24.66 -5.83 -33.07
CA ASN A 347 24.77 -7.28 -33.01
C ASN A 347 23.51 -7.86 -33.66
N GLU A 348 23.58 -8.23 -34.94
CA GLU A 348 22.52 -9.05 -35.54
C GLU A 348 22.49 -10.39 -34.78
N SER A 349 21.35 -10.72 -34.19
CA SER A 349 21.13 -12.09 -33.73
C SER A 349 21.18 -12.98 -34.98
N PRO A 350 22.02 -14.03 -35.02
CA PRO A 350 22.10 -14.88 -36.20
C PRO A 350 20.70 -15.37 -36.55
N GLN A 351 20.34 -15.28 -37.83
CA GLN A 351 19.13 -15.90 -38.35
C GLN A 351 19.05 -17.32 -37.80
N GLU A 352 17.91 -17.66 -37.18
CA GLU A 352 17.57 -19.05 -36.92
C GLU A 352 17.84 -19.81 -38.23
N PRO A 353 18.71 -20.84 -38.22
CA PRO A 353 18.97 -21.59 -39.43
C PRO A 353 17.64 -22.12 -39.92
N ALA A 354 17.32 -21.85 -41.18
CA ALA A 354 16.11 -22.36 -41.82
C ALA A 354 16.07 -23.88 -41.54
N SER A 355 15.04 -24.31 -40.81
CA SER A 355 14.78 -25.73 -40.62
C SER A 355 14.61 -26.37 -42.00
N PRO A 356 15.31 -27.49 -42.27
CA PRO A 356 15.28 -28.16 -43.57
C PRO A 356 13.90 -28.69 -43.97
#